data_AF-A0A2K3MVQ8-F1
#
_entry.id   AF-A0A2K3MVQ8-F1
#
_cell.length_a   1.000
_cell.length_b   1.000
_cell.length_c   1.000
_cell.angle_alpha   90.00
_cell.angle_beta   90.00
_cell.angle_gamma   90.00
#
_symmetry.space_group_name_H-M   'P 1'
#
loop_
_entity.id
_entity.type
_entity.pdbx_description
1 polymer ?
#
loop_
_entity_poly.entity_id
_entity_poly.type
_entity_poly.pdbx_seq_one_letter_code
_entity_poly.pdbx_strand_id
1 'polypeptide(L)'
;MSSANRAPSDVPAGHVAVCVGANYTRFVVRATYLNHPIFQKLLVQAEEEYGFSNYGPLTIPCDEDFFEEALRFISRSGSNNGPNR
;
A
#
# COMPACT_ATOMS: atom_id res chain seq x y z
N MET A 1 11.79 30.89 0.14
CA MET A 1 10.92 29.83 -0.45
C MET A 1 11.71 28.53 -0.45
N SER A 2 11.45 27.61 0.48
CA SER A 2 11.81 26.20 0.32
C SER A 2 10.79 25.39 1.10
N SER A 3 9.77 24.93 0.37
CA SER A 3 8.74 24.04 0.86
C SER A 3 9.41 22.80 1.42
N ALA A 4 9.42 22.66 2.75
CA ALA A 4 9.81 21.41 3.37
C ALA A 4 8.96 20.31 2.73
N ASN A 5 9.63 19.26 2.27
CA ASN A 5 9.04 18.03 1.76
C ASN A 5 8.28 17.33 2.89
N ARG A 6 7.20 17.95 3.37
CA ARG A 6 6.31 17.39 4.37
C ARG A 6 5.57 16.27 3.67
N ALA A 7 5.85 15.04 4.10
CA ALA A 7 4.94 13.94 3.85
C ALA A 7 3.51 14.44 4.12
N PRO A 8 2.56 14.14 3.23
CA PRO A 8 1.22 14.70 3.32
C PRO A 8 0.63 14.34 4.69
N SER A 9 0.19 15.37 5.43
CA SER A 9 -0.11 15.29 6.88
C SER A 9 -1.29 14.39 7.23
N ASP A 10 -1.97 13.87 6.22
CA ASP A 10 -3.14 13.01 6.29
C ASP A 10 -2.79 11.50 6.27
N VAL A 11 -1.50 11.14 6.17
CA VAL A 11 -1.04 9.75 6.32
C VAL A 11 -0.31 9.59 7.66
N PRO A 12 -0.86 8.80 8.62
CA PRO A 12 -0.20 8.55 9.89
C PRO A 12 1.14 7.83 9.71
N ALA A 13 2.06 8.02 10.66
CA ALA A 13 3.32 7.27 10.67
C ALA A 13 3.06 5.74 10.65
N GLY A 14 3.90 5.01 9.91
CA GLY A 14 3.74 3.57 9.72
C GLY A 14 2.62 3.16 8.76
N HIS A 15 1.99 4.12 8.07
CA HIS A 15 1.00 3.88 7.02
C HIS A 15 1.47 4.42 5.68
N VAL A 16 0.86 3.93 4.62
CA VAL A 16 1.08 4.38 3.24
C VAL A 16 -0.27 4.62 2.58
N ALA A 17 -0.32 5.62 1.69
CA ALA A 17 -1.46 5.82 0.81
C ALA A 17 -1.26 5.02 -0.48
N VAL A 18 -2.30 4.29 -0.88
CA VAL A 18 -2.36 3.55 -2.14
C VAL A 18 -3.63 3.92 -2.88
N CYS A 19 -3.57 3.95 -4.21
CA CYS A 19 -4.73 4.08 -5.08
C CYS A 19 -5.07 2.70 -5.64
N VAL A 20 -6.34 2.34 -5.71
CA VAL A 20 -6.79 1.01 -6.15
C VAL A 20 -7.90 1.14 -7.19
N GLY A 21 -7.85 0.25 -8.17
CA GLY A 21 -8.88 0.11 -9.18
C GLY A 21 -8.91 1.26 -10.20
N ALA A 22 -9.83 1.14 -11.16
CA ALA A 22 -9.99 2.12 -12.24
C ALA A 22 -10.44 3.50 -11.74
N ASN A 23 -11.07 3.57 -10.57
CA ASN A 23 -11.53 4.81 -9.95
C ASN A 23 -10.43 5.52 -9.15
N TYR A 24 -9.23 4.94 -9.05
CA TYR A 24 -8.14 5.45 -8.22
C TYR A 24 -8.57 5.72 -6.78
N THR A 25 -9.38 4.80 -6.23
CA THR A 25 -9.90 4.92 -4.87
C THR A 25 -8.74 4.87 -3.88
N ARG A 26 -8.66 5.87 -3.00
CA ARG A 26 -7.53 6.03 -2.07
C ARG A 26 -7.76 5.23 -0.79
N PHE A 27 -6.79 4.40 -0.43
CA PHE A 27 -6.73 3.65 0.83
C PHE A 27 -5.49 4.04 1.63
N VAL A 28 -5.64 4.10 2.95
CA VAL A 28 -4.51 4.25 3.88
C VAL A 28 -4.32 2.93 4.62
N VAL A 29 -3.19 2.26 4.37
CA VAL A 29 -2.92 0.91 4.86
C VAL A 29 -1.64 0.89 5.69
N ARG A 30 -1.51 -0.07 6.61
CA ARG A 30 -0.26 -0.23 7.38
C ARG A 30 0.87 -0.58 6.42
N ALA A 31 2.00 0.08 6.56
CA ALA A 31 3.19 -0.21 5.76
C ALA A 31 3.65 -1.67 5.93
N THR A 32 3.37 -2.29 7.07
CA THR A 32 3.69 -3.71 7.33
C THR A 32 2.91 -4.69 6.46
N TYR A 33 1.75 -4.29 5.89
CA TYR A 33 0.98 -5.13 5.00
C TYR A 33 1.66 -5.34 3.64
N LEU A 34 2.53 -4.40 3.24
CA LEU A 34 3.31 -4.51 2.00
C LEU A 34 4.24 -5.73 1.99
N ASN A 35 4.61 -6.26 3.17
CA ASN A 35 5.44 -7.45 3.31
C ASN A 35 4.64 -8.76 3.21
N HIS A 36 3.30 -8.69 3.16
CA HIS A 36 2.48 -9.89 3.03
C HIS A 36 2.53 -10.44 1.60
N PRO A 37 2.63 -11.76 1.38
CA PRO A 37 2.76 -12.34 0.03
C PRO A 37 1.65 -11.92 -0.95
N ILE A 38 0.43 -11.74 -0.46
CA ILE A 38 -0.69 -11.23 -1.27
C ILE A 38 -0.38 -9.81 -1.78
N PHE A 39 0.09 -8.93 -0.90
CA PHE A 39 0.42 -7.56 -1.26
C PHE A 39 1.64 -7.51 -2.18
N GLN A 40 2.64 -8.35 -1.96
CA GLN A 40 3.81 -8.46 -2.84
C GLN A 40 3.43 -8.84 -4.28
N LYS A 41 2.49 -9.77 -4.47
CA LYS A 41 1.99 -10.11 -5.82
C LYS A 41 1.31 -8.91 -6.49
N LEU A 42 0.49 -8.17 -5.75
CA LEU A 42 -0.16 -6.96 -6.24
C LEU A 42 0.86 -5.87 -6.62
N LEU A 43 1.95 -5.74 -5.86
CA LEU A 43 3.04 -4.79 -6.16
C LEU A 43 3.79 -5.17 -7.43
N VAL A 44 4.07 -6.46 -7.64
CA VAL A 44 4.71 -6.93 -8.88
C VAL A 44 3.83 -6.62 -10.09
N GLN A 45 2.51 -6.86 -9.99
CA GLN A 45 1.58 -6.51 -11.06
C GLN A 45 1.54 -5.00 -11.32
N ALA A 46 1.53 -4.19 -10.25
CA ALA A 46 1.60 -2.74 -10.36
C ALA A 46 2.89 -2.26 -11.06
N GLU A 47 4.02 -2.89 -10.74
CA GLU A 47 5.30 -2.62 -11.39
C GLU A 47 5.29 -2.99 -12.87
N GLU A 48 4.74 -4.16 -13.22
CA GLU A 48 4.65 -4.62 -14.61
C GLU A 48 3.75 -3.69 -15.46
N GLU A 49 2.65 -3.19 -14.88
CA GLU A 49 1.69 -2.35 -15.60
C GLU A 49 2.10 -0.88 -15.66
N TYR A 50 2.56 -0.30 -14.55
CA TYR A 50 2.82 1.14 -14.43
C TYR A 50 4.31 1.49 -14.38
N GLY A 51 5.20 0.52 -14.20
CA GLY A 51 6.62 0.75 -13.95
C GLY A 51 6.91 1.45 -12.62
N PHE A 52 8.18 1.76 -12.40
CA PHE A 52 8.66 2.39 -11.16
C PHE A 52 8.57 3.92 -11.14
N SER A 53 8.27 4.56 -12.27
CA SER A 53 8.27 6.02 -12.39
C SER A 53 6.90 6.61 -12.07
N ASN A 54 6.43 6.45 -10.84
CA ASN A 54 5.22 7.12 -10.35
C ASN A 54 5.57 8.19 -9.31
N TYR A 55 5.32 9.46 -9.65
CA TYR A 55 5.36 10.57 -8.72
C TYR A 55 4.00 10.66 -8.00
N GLY A 56 3.79 9.83 -6.98
CA GLY A 56 2.52 9.82 -6.26
C GLY A 56 2.30 8.59 -5.39
N PRO A 57 1.08 8.42 -4.84
CA PRO A 57 0.67 7.20 -4.16
C PRO A 57 0.83 5.99 -5.09
N LEU A 58 1.20 4.87 -4.51
CA LEU A 58 1.31 3.60 -5.20
C LEU A 58 -0.06 3.17 -5.74
N THR A 59 -0.16 2.93 -7.05
CA THR A 59 -1.38 2.41 -7.69
C THR A 59 -1.35 0.89 -7.74
N ILE A 60 -2.42 0.23 -7.31
CA ILE A 60 -2.59 -1.22 -7.35
C ILE A 60 -3.65 -1.58 -8.41
N PRO A 61 -3.28 -2.38 -9.44
CA PRO A 61 -4.20 -2.78 -10.50
C PRO A 61 -5.06 -3.96 -10.05
N CYS A 62 -5.99 -3.72 -9.13
CA CYS A 62 -7.01 -4.71 -8.75
C CYS A 62 -8.34 -4.06 -8.42
N ASP A 63 -9.40 -4.87 -8.39
CA ASP A 63 -10.73 -4.43 -7.98
C ASP A 63 -10.72 -3.99 -6.51
N GLU A 64 -11.43 -2.90 -6.22
CA GLU A 64 -11.51 -2.31 -4.87
C GLU A 64 -12.08 -3.32 -3.85
N ASP A 65 -13.09 -4.10 -4.23
CA ASP A 65 -13.69 -5.13 -3.37
C ASP A 65 -12.70 -6.24 -3.01
N PHE A 66 -11.91 -6.70 -3.99
CA PHE A 66 -10.86 -7.69 -3.77
C PHE A 66 -9.77 -7.14 -2.84
N PHE A 67 -9.39 -5.87 -3.02
CA PHE A 67 -8.41 -5.23 -2.16
C PHE A 67 -8.89 -5.12 -0.71
N GLU A 68 -10.15 -4.75 -0.48
CA GLU A 68 -10.74 -4.75 0.86
C GLU A 68 -10.72 -6.13 1.51
N GLU A 69 -11.07 -7.18 0.76
CA GLU A 69 -11.02 -8.55 1.26
C GLU A 69 -9.60 -8.98 1.61
N ALA A 70 -8.62 -8.63 0.76
CA ALA A 70 -7.21 -8.88 1.02
C ALA A 70 -6.75 -8.17 2.31
N LEU A 71 -7.12 -6.91 2.53
CA LEU A 71 -6.82 -6.19 3.78
C LEU A 71 -7.45 -6.87 5.00
N ARG A 72 -8.70 -7.32 4.89
CA ARG A 72 -9.38 -8.07 5.95
C ARG A 72 -8.68 -9.39 6.26
N PHE A 73 -8.23 -10.12 5.24
CA PHE A 73 -7.48 -11.35 5.41
C PHE A 73 -6.12 -11.11 6.09
N ILE A 74 -5.34 -10.15 5.59
CA ILE A 74 -4.01 -9.80 6.12
C ILE A 74 -4.10 -9.32 7.58
N SER A 75 -5.10 -8.50 7.89
CA SER A 75 -5.30 -7.99 9.26
C SER A 75 -5.66 -9.10 10.26
N ARG A 76 -6.36 -10.16 9.81
CA ARG A 76 -6.69 -11.34 10.63
C ARG A 76 -5.52 -12.30 10.77
N SER A 77 -4.64 -12.38 9.76
CA SER A 77 -3.44 -13.22 9.77
C SER A 77 -2.31 -12.68 10.66
N GLY A 78 -2.61 -11.80 11.61
CA GLY A 78 -1.63 -11.21 12.51
C GLY A 78 -0.90 -12.26 13.34
N SER A 79 0.25 -12.73 12.85
CA SER A 79 1.29 -13.36 13.66
C SER A 79 2.65 -13.28 12.95
N ASN A 80 3.56 -12.60 13.65
CA ASN A 80 5.02 -12.75 13.66
C ASN A 80 5.88 -11.93 12.70
N ASN A 81 6.42 -10.83 13.23
CA ASN A 81 7.87 -10.52 13.27
C ASN A 81 8.08 -9.42 14.33
N GLY A 82 8.91 -9.52 15.38
CA GLY A 82 9.85 -10.53 15.88
C GLY A 82 10.19 -10.21 17.36
N PRO A 83 11.19 -10.87 17.98
CA PRO A 83 12.41 -10.09 18.24
C PRO A 83 13.71 -10.91 18.11
N ASN A 84 14.70 -10.39 17.38
CA ASN A 84 16.13 -10.52 17.68
C ASN A 84 16.87 -9.54 16.77
N ARG A 85 17.26 -8.37 17.27
CA ARG A 85 18.57 -8.02 17.84
C ARG A 85 19.70 -8.04 16.81
#